data_AF-A0A661RZL8-F1
#
_entry.id   AF-A0A661RZL8-F1
#
_cell.length_a   1.000
_cell.length_b   1.000
_cell.length_c   1.000
_cell.angle_alpha   90.00
_cell.angle_beta   90.00
_cell.angle_gamma   90.00
#
_symmetry.space_group_name_H-M   'P 1'
#
loop_
_entity.id
_entity.type
_entity.pdbx_description
1 polymer ?
#
loop_
_entity_poly.entity_id
_entity_poly.type
_entity_poly.pdbx_seq_one_letter_code
_entity_poly.pdbx_strand_id
1 'polypeptide(L)'
;KSIRKMQQRLDQLKSFIQSVRNLLKEGDACFDQQQFLTPKDRNAFDIYKDVLRIDPKNAYAREKINAIMRICLSRGNEAYEQEHYMTARTLYQNYRIVADYLSASHKETAYQMIEKRLGQLDHLMVRNRLEPLKQQFSEKINQYGALKKKEEQGADVSDRIVPILRDIIKNLKEIEGFYEQISPGDAEMLKKIDRVRDTRGKLEKEISVRENDTP
;
A
#
# COMPACT_ATOMS: atom_id res chain seq x y z
N LYS A 1 54.77 -23.74 4.54
CA LYS A 1 53.42 -23.94 3.93
C LYS A 1 52.26 -23.65 4.90
N SER A 2 52.38 -23.96 6.19
CA SER A 2 51.29 -23.76 7.19
C SER A 2 51.02 -22.30 7.57
N ILE A 3 52.06 -21.44 7.67
CA ILE A 3 51.91 -20.01 8.02
C ILE A 3 51.11 -19.25 6.96
N ARG A 4 51.42 -19.44 5.67
CA ARG A 4 50.70 -18.82 4.55
C ARG A 4 49.21 -19.21 4.51
N LYS A 5 48.89 -20.48 4.81
CA LYS A 5 47.49 -20.95 4.92
C LYS A 5 46.75 -20.32 6.10
N MET A 6 47.43 -20.11 7.23
CA MET A 6 46.85 -19.42 8.40
C MET A 6 46.61 -17.94 8.12
N GLN A 7 47.55 -17.25 7.50
CA GLN A 7 47.40 -15.85 7.08
C GLN A 7 46.20 -15.67 6.15
N GLN A 8 46.08 -16.54 5.12
CA GLN A 8 44.96 -16.50 4.20
C GLN A 8 43.60 -16.68 4.90
N ARG A 9 43.51 -17.58 5.89
CA ARG A 9 42.28 -17.76 6.69
C ARG A 9 41.98 -16.55 7.57
N LEU A 10 43.00 -15.91 8.15
CA LEU A 10 42.82 -14.70 8.94
C LEU A 10 42.31 -13.54 8.08
N ASP A 11 42.84 -13.38 6.86
CA ASP A 11 42.39 -12.32 5.95
C ASP A 11 40.95 -12.57 5.47
N GLN A 12 40.61 -13.83 5.16
CA GLN A 12 39.23 -14.23 4.86
C GLN A 12 38.28 -13.93 6.02
N LEU A 13 38.68 -14.25 7.26
CA LEU A 13 37.87 -13.98 8.46
C LEU A 13 37.70 -12.47 8.70
N LYS A 14 38.75 -11.67 8.50
CA LYS A 14 38.67 -10.21 8.62
C LYS A 14 37.72 -9.62 7.58
N SER A 15 37.85 -10.03 6.31
CA SER A 15 36.96 -9.60 5.23
C SER A 15 35.51 -10.01 5.51
N PHE A 16 35.30 -11.21 6.04
CA PHE A 16 33.99 -11.71 6.47
C PHE A 16 33.38 -10.84 7.56
N ILE A 17 34.11 -10.61 8.66
CA ILE A 17 33.64 -9.77 9.79
C ILE A 17 33.31 -8.35 9.31
N GLN A 18 34.15 -7.78 8.45
CA GLN A 18 33.92 -6.43 7.94
C GLN A 18 32.68 -6.35 7.04
N SER A 19 32.43 -7.39 6.24
CA SER A 19 31.23 -7.46 5.38
C SER A 19 29.95 -7.52 6.22
N VAL A 20 29.92 -8.38 7.24
CA VAL A 20 28.78 -8.48 8.18
C VAL A 20 28.57 -7.15 8.89
N ARG A 21 29.63 -6.50 9.38
CA ARG A 21 29.53 -5.20 10.07
C ARG A 21 28.95 -4.10 9.17
N ASN A 22 29.36 -4.05 7.90
CA ASN A 22 28.86 -3.06 6.96
C ASN A 22 27.37 -3.27 6.67
N LEU A 23 26.96 -4.51 6.43
CA LEU A 23 25.55 -4.86 6.22
C LEU A 23 24.70 -4.53 7.45
N LEU A 24 25.19 -4.82 8.66
CA LEU A 24 24.47 -4.47 9.89
C LEU A 24 24.21 -2.97 10.01
N LYS A 25 25.23 -2.14 9.74
CA LYS A 25 25.06 -0.67 9.74
C LYS A 25 24.06 -0.20 8.69
N GLU A 26 24.08 -0.79 7.51
CA GLU A 26 23.15 -0.47 6.43
C GLU A 26 21.71 -0.86 6.81
N GLY A 27 21.54 -2.06 7.37
CA GLY A 27 20.25 -2.55 7.84
C GLY A 27 19.69 -1.70 8.98
N ASP A 28 20.55 -1.22 9.88
CA ASP A 28 20.17 -0.28 10.95
C ASP A 28 19.72 1.06 10.36
N ALA A 29 20.44 1.61 9.39
CA ALA A 29 20.06 2.85 8.73
C ALA A 29 18.68 2.74 8.04
N CYS A 30 18.40 1.63 7.36
CA CYS A 30 17.06 1.38 6.78
C CYS A 30 16.01 1.20 7.87
N PHE A 31 16.33 0.49 8.96
CA PHE A 31 15.40 0.27 10.06
C PHE A 31 15.00 1.58 10.74
N ASP A 32 15.95 2.47 10.99
CA ASP A 32 15.73 3.79 11.62
C ASP A 32 14.90 4.71 10.70
N GLN A 33 15.06 4.57 9.39
CA GLN A 33 14.22 5.22 8.37
C GLN A 33 12.85 4.56 8.19
N GLN A 34 12.53 3.52 8.99
CA GLN A 34 11.31 2.72 8.90
C GLN A 34 11.10 2.03 7.54
N GLN A 35 12.17 1.86 6.77
CA GLN A 35 12.20 1.12 5.51
C GLN A 35 12.26 -0.38 5.80
N PHE A 36 11.19 -0.91 6.39
CA PHE A 36 11.20 -2.28 6.90
C PHE A 36 11.13 -3.33 5.79
N LEU A 37 10.15 -3.20 4.88
CA LEU A 37 9.94 -4.05 3.71
C LEU A 37 9.77 -3.24 2.41
N THR A 38 9.95 -1.92 2.50
CA THR A 38 9.90 -0.99 1.37
C THR A 38 11.16 -0.13 1.38
N PRO A 39 11.78 0.18 0.22
CA PRO A 39 11.40 -0.28 -1.12
C PRO A 39 11.57 -1.80 -1.34
N LYS A 40 11.06 -2.30 -2.47
CA LYS A 40 11.03 -3.74 -2.81
C LYS A 40 12.40 -4.39 -2.77
N ASP A 41 13.45 -3.61 -3.08
CA ASP A 41 14.82 -4.05 -3.05
C ASP A 41 15.58 -3.24 -2.01
N ARG A 42 16.33 -3.93 -1.14
CA ARG A 42 17.28 -3.30 -0.21
C ARG A 42 16.63 -2.46 0.89
N ASN A 43 15.63 -3.06 1.53
CA ASN A 43 15.07 -2.61 2.80
C ASN A 43 15.79 -3.27 4.00
N ALA A 44 15.41 -2.88 5.22
CA ALA A 44 16.00 -3.41 6.44
C ALA A 44 15.87 -4.94 6.52
N PHE A 45 14.70 -5.51 6.21
CA PHE A 45 14.47 -6.95 6.25
C PHE A 45 15.40 -7.72 5.30
N ASP A 46 15.56 -7.25 4.07
CA ASP A 46 16.46 -7.87 3.09
C ASP A 46 17.92 -7.80 3.51
N ILE A 47 18.36 -6.67 4.06
CA ILE A 47 19.75 -6.52 4.53
C ILE A 47 20.02 -7.46 5.71
N TYR A 48 19.10 -7.59 6.67
CA TYR A 48 19.28 -8.54 7.78
C TYR A 48 19.22 -10.00 7.32
N LYS A 49 18.41 -10.33 6.30
CA LYS A 49 18.45 -11.65 5.66
C LYS A 49 19.81 -11.93 5.04
N ASP A 50 20.43 -10.93 4.42
CA ASP A 50 21.77 -11.04 3.86
C ASP A 50 22.82 -11.30 4.94
N VAL A 51 22.69 -10.63 6.09
CA VAL A 51 23.52 -10.92 7.25
C VAL A 51 23.34 -12.37 7.72
N LEU A 52 22.11 -12.87 7.85
CA LEU A 52 21.85 -14.25 8.28
C LEU A 52 22.27 -15.30 7.25
N ARG A 53 22.32 -14.95 5.96
CA ARG A 53 22.87 -15.81 4.91
C ARG A 53 24.39 -15.97 5.04
N ILE A 54 25.08 -14.94 5.53
CA ILE A 54 26.53 -14.92 5.75
C ILE A 54 26.89 -15.50 7.13
N ASP A 55 26.17 -15.08 8.17
CA ASP A 55 26.31 -15.50 9.57
C ASP A 55 24.95 -15.97 10.12
N PRO A 56 24.58 -17.26 9.93
CA PRO A 56 23.28 -17.80 10.36
C PRO A 56 23.03 -17.73 11.88
N LYS A 57 24.08 -17.54 12.68
CA LYS A 57 24.01 -17.45 14.14
C LYS A 57 24.02 -16.00 14.63
N ASN A 58 23.94 -15.01 13.73
CA ASN A 58 23.90 -13.61 14.09
C ASN A 58 22.63 -13.28 14.88
N ALA A 59 22.75 -13.22 16.21
CA ALA A 59 21.63 -12.98 17.11
C ALA A 59 20.99 -11.61 16.86
N TYR A 60 21.81 -10.60 16.57
CA TYR A 60 21.37 -9.23 16.35
C TYR A 60 20.48 -9.09 15.09
N ALA A 61 20.91 -9.64 13.96
CA ALA A 61 20.09 -9.63 12.74
C ALA A 61 18.76 -10.37 12.95
N ARG A 62 18.79 -11.51 13.66
CA ARG A 62 17.57 -12.26 14.01
C ARG A 62 16.64 -11.45 14.91
N GLU A 63 17.19 -10.74 15.91
CA GLU A 63 16.43 -9.86 16.79
C GLU A 63 15.76 -8.72 16.01
N LYS A 64 16.49 -8.08 15.10
CA LYS A 64 15.96 -7.01 14.26
C LYS A 64 14.83 -7.48 13.35
N ILE A 65 14.94 -8.66 12.73
CA ILE A 65 13.85 -9.25 11.95
C ILE A 65 12.62 -9.52 12.83
N ASN A 66 12.81 -10.04 14.05
CA ASN A 66 11.70 -10.20 15.01
C ASN A 66 11.08 -8.85 15.40
N ALA A 67 11.87 -7.79 15.55
CA ALA A 67 11.36 -6.46 15.83
C ALA A 67 10.50 -5.94 14.67
N ILE A 68 10.93 -6.11 13.41
CA ILE A 68 10.13 -5.77 12.23
C ILE A 68 8.77 -6.48 12.26
N MET A 69 8.77 -7.79 12.54
CA MET A 69 7.54 -8.58 12.65
C MET A 69 6.59 -8.00 13.71
N ARG A 70 7.08 -7.69 14.91
CA ARG A 70 6.28 -7.10 15.99
C ARG A 70 5.73 -5.72 15.63
N ILE A 71 6.54 -4.88 14.97
CA ILE A 71 6.11 -3.56 14.50
C ILE A 71 4.97 -3.69 13.48
N CYS A 72 5.10 -4.61 12.52
CA CYS A 72 4.05 -4.86 11.52
C CYS A 72 2.75 -5.32 12.18
N LEU A 73 2.81 -6.25 13.14
CA LEU A 73 1.64 -6.71 13.90
C LEU A 73 0.99 -5.55 14.67
N SER A 74 1.76 -4.80 15.46
CA SER A 74 1.24 -3.73 16.31
C SER A 74 0.59 -2.63 15.48
N ARG A 75 1.29 -2.11 14.47
CA ARG A 75 0.77 -1.05 13.60
C ARG A 75 -0.39 -1.54 12.74
N GLY A 76 -0.37 -2.81 12.33
CA GLY A 76 -1.46 -3.42 11.56
C GLY A 76 -2.75 -3.49 12.38
N ASN A 77 -2.64 -3.85 13.67
CA ASN A 77 -3.76 -3.84 14.62
C ASN A 77 -4.31 -2.44 14.83
N GLU A 78 -3.43 -1.46 15.10
CA GLU A 78 -3.82 -0.06 15.25
C GLU A 78 -4.55 0.47 14.01
N ALA A 79 -3.99 0.23 12.82
CA ALA A 79 -4.60 0.63 11.57
C ALA A 79 -5.96 -0.06 11.35
N TYR A 80 -6.11 -1.32 11.75
CA TYR A 80 -7.38 -2.04 11.67
C TYR A 80 -8.44 -1.42 12.59
N GLU A 81 -8.07 -1.09 13.82
CA GLU A 81 -8.95 -0.47 14.82
C GLU A 81 -9.39 0.95 14.42
N GLN A 82 -8.51 1.69 13.75
CA GLN A 82 -8.78 3.01 13.19
C GLN A 82 -9.51 2.96 11.82
N GLU A 83 -9.92 1.78 11.35
CA GLU A 83 -10.55 1.57 10.03
C GLU A 83 -9.67 1.97 8.83
N HIS A 84 -8.37 2.14 9.04
CA HIS A 84 -7.35 2.32 8.01
C HIS A 84 -7.02 0.96 7.36
N TYR A 85 -8.03 0.30 6.81
CA TYR A 85 -7.98 -1.08 6.34
C TYR A 85 -6.92 -1.35 5.27
N MET A 86 -6.63 -0.37 4.40
CA MET A 86 -5.57 -0.51 3.41
C MET A 86 -4.19 -0.61 4.08
N THR A 87 -3.92 0.31 5.01
CA THR A 87 -2.70 0.30 5.82
C THR A 87 -2.58 -0.98 6.64
N ALA A 88 -3.68 -1.42 7.25
CA ALA A 88 -3.74 -2.68 7.98
C ALA A 88 -3.40 -3.88 7.08
N ARG A 89 -3.96 -3.94 5.86
CA ARG A 89 -3.69 -5.00 4.87
C ARG A 89 -2.20 -5.08 4.55
N THR A 90 -1.57 -3.95 4.22
CA THR A 90 -0.14 -3.90 3.91
C THR A 90 0.71 -4.37 5.09
N LEU A 91 0.41 -3.90 6.30
CA LEU A 91 1.17 -4.27 7.50
C LEU A 91 1.01 -5.75 7.86
N TYR A 92 -0.18 -6.31 7.70
CA TYR A 92 -0.42 -7.75 7.89
C TYR A 92 0.25 -8.61 6.82
N GLN A 93 0.26 -8.19 5.56
CA GLN A 93 1.02 -8.86 4.51
C GLN A 93 2.52 -8.85 4.82
N ASN A 94 3.04 -7.71 5.28
CA ASN A 94 4.43 -7.59 5.71
C ASN A 94 4.75 -8.49 6.90
N TYR A 95 3.87 -8.53 7.91
CA TYR A 95 3.98 -9.47 9.02
C TYR A 95 4.11 -10.91 8.51
N ARG A 96 3.24 -11.32 7.58
CA ARG A 96 3.23 -12.67 7.02
C ARG A 96 4.55 -13.02 6.34
N ILE A 97 5.06 -12.13 5.49
CA ILE A 97 6.36 -12.30 4.82
C ILE A 97 7.48 -12.58 5.82
N VAL A 98 7.52 -11.82 6.92
CA VAL A 98 8.56 -11.95 7.94
C VAL A 98 8.36 -13.21 8.79
N ALA A 99 7.12 -13.51 9.19
CA ALA A 99 6.77 -14.69 9.98
C ALA A 99 7.11 -15.99 9.23
N ASP A 100 6.80 -16.05 7.94
CA ASP A 100 7.13 -17.18 7.06
C ASP A 100 8.65 -17.38 6.98
N TYR A 101 9.42 -16.30 6.83
CA TYR A 101 10.88 -16.37 6.81
C TYR A 101 11.46 -16.91 8.11
N LEU A 102 10.95 -16.48 9.26
CA LEU A 102 11.38 -16.97 10.57
C LEU A 102 10.95 -18.43 10.83
N SER A 103 10.18 -19.04 9.92
CA SER A 103 9.55 -20.36 10.12
C SER A 103 8.75 -20.42 11.42
N ALA A 104 8.24 -19.27 11.88
CA ALA A 104 7.33 -19.22 13.02
C ALA A 104 6.11 -20.06 12.66
N SER A 105 5.73 -21.00 13.52
CA SER A 105 4.69 -21.95 13.14
C SER A 105 3.39 -21.21 12.82
N HIS A 106 2.72 -21.57 11.72
CA HIS A 106 1.37 -21.08 11.37
C HIS A 106 0.29 -21.42 12.43
N LYS A 107 0.69 -22.10 13.52
CA LYS A 107 -0.12 -22.39 14.70
C LYS A 107 -0.08 -21.25 15.73
N GLU A 108 0.76 -20.23 15.54
CA GLU A 108 0.78 -19.05 16.40
C GLU A 108 -0.57 -18.30 16.30
N THR A 109 -1.14 -17.93 17.44
CA THR A 109 -2.47 -17.31 17.52
C THR A 109 -2.55 -16.01 16.72
N ALA A 110 -1.48 -15.23 16.72
CA ALA A 110 -1.37 -13.99 15.96
C ALA A 110 -1.44 -14.22 14.44
N TYR A 111 -0.81 -15.29 13.93
CA TYR A 111 -0.84 -15.61 12.50
C TYR A 111 -2.25 -15.96 12.04
N GLN A 112 -2.94 -16.83 12.79
CA GLN A 112 -4.32 -17.22 12.48
C GLN A 112 -5.30 -16.03 12.55
N MET A 113 -5.14 -15.17 13.54
CA MET A 113 -5.91 -13.93 13.65
C MET A 113 -5.69 -13.04 12.43
N ILE A 114 -4.44 -12.87 12.00
CA ILE A 114 -4.10 -12.05 10.84
C ILE A 114 -4.70 -12.63 9.55
N GLU A 115 -4.59 -13.93 9.31
CA GLU A 115 -5.18 -14.55 8.12
C GLU A 115 -6.70 -14.34 8.06
N LYS A 116 -7.38 -14.49 9.21
CA LYS A 116 -8.81 -14.19 9.30
C LYS A 116 -9.11 -12.72 8.99
N ARG A 117 -8.33 -11.78 9.54
CA ARG A 117 -8.51 -10.34 9.28
C ARG A 117 -8.23 -10.00 7.81
N LEU A 118 -7.17 -10.54 7.22
CA LEU A 118 -6.85 -10.37 5.79
C LEU A 118 -8.01 -10.82 4.90
N GLY A 119 -8.65 -11.95 5.19
CA GLY A 119 -9.83 -12.40 4.45
C GLY A 119 -11.07 -11.51 4.61
N GLN A 120 -11.15 -10.70 5.68
CA GLN A 120 -12.27 -9.79 5.94
C GLN A 120 -12.03 -8.38 5.40
N LEU A 121 -10.76 -7.97 5.26
CA LEU A 121 -10.39 -6.59 4.93
C LEU A 121 -10.98 -6.13 3.60
N ASP A 122 -11.02 -6.98 2.57
CA ASP A 122 -11.61 -6.61 1.27
C ASP A 122 -13.10 -6.26 1.41
N HIS A 123 -13.85 -7.04 2.18
CA HIS A 123 -15.26 -6.74 2.48
C HIS A 123 -15.44 -5.46 3.31
N LEU A 124 -14.59 -5.24 4.32
CA LEU A 124 -14.63 -4.04 5.16
C LEU A 124 -14.33 -2.78 4.35
N MET A 125 -13.32 -2.83 3.47
CA MET A 125 -12.99 -1.74 2.57
C MET A 125 -14.16 -1.42 1.64
N VAL A 126 -14.79 -2.44 1.03
CA VAL A 126 -15.93 -2.21 0.13
C VAL A 126 -17.07 -1.54 0.90
N ARG A 127 -17.44 -2.09 2.06
CA ARG A 127 -18.57 -1.61 2.86
C ARG A 127 -18.34 -0.20 3.42
N ASN A 128 -17.18 0.06 4.01
CA ASN A 128 -16.93 1.31 4.75
C ASN A 128 -16.40 2.44 3.85
N ARG A 129 -15.87 2.12 2.66
CA ARG A 129 -15.28 3.13 1.76
C ARG A 129 -15.93 3.18 0.39
N LEU A 130 -16.01 2.06 -0.33
CA LEU A 130 -16.50 2.06 -1.71
C LEU A 130 -18.00 2.35 -1.81
N GLU A 131 -18.82 1.71 -0.98
CA GLU A 131 -20.27 1.92 -1.03
C GLU A 131 -20.67 3.37 -0.70
N PRO A 132 -20.13 4.01 0.35
CA PRO A 132 -20.37 5.44 0.59
C PRO A 132 -19.92 6.33 -0.58
N LEU A 133 -18.76 6.03 -1.21
CA LEU A 133 -18.30 6.78 -2.38
C LEU A 133 -19.23 6.62 -3.58
N LYS A 134 -19.73 5.40 -3.83
CA LYS A 134 -20.74 5.16 -4.88
C LYS A 134 -22.04 5.91 -4.60
N GLN A 135 -22.47 5.96 -3.35
CA GLN A 135 -23.66 6.72 -2.96
C GLN A 135 -23.46 8.21 -3.21
N GLN A 136 -22.36 8.79 -2.75
CA GLN A 136 -22.02 10.21 -2.98
C GLN A 136 -21.92 10.51 -4.48
N PHE A 137 -21.30 9.63 -5.26
CA PHE A 137 -21.23 9.75 -6.72
C PHE A 137 -22.64 9.77 -7.35
N SER A 138 -23.50 8.82 -6.97
CA SER A 138 -24.88 8.76 -7.46
C SER A 138 -25.68 10.03 -7.15
N GLU A 139 -25.57 10.54 -5.92
CA GLU A 139 -26.20 11.79 -5.50
C GLU A 139 -25.74 12.98 -6.36
N LYS A 140 -24.43 13.10 -6.59
CA LYS A 140 -23.87 14.18 -7.42
C LYS A 140 -24.25 14.06 -8.89
N ILE A 141 -24.29 12.85 -9.43
CA ILE A 141 -24.78 12.60 -10.80
C ILE A 141 -26.25 13.02 -10.95
N ASN A 142 -27.10 12.71 -9.97
CA ASN A 142 -28.50 13.13 -9.98
C ASN A 142 -28.63 14.66 -9.91
N GLN A 143 -27.80 15.32 -9.09
CA GLN A 143 -27.74 16.80 -9.03
C GLN A 143 -27.32 17.41 -10.36
N TYR A 144 -26.27 16.87 -10.99
CA TYR A 144 -25.83 17.30 -12.32
C TYR A 144 -26.94 17.13 -13.37
N GLY A 145 -27.60 15.96 -13.42
CA GLY A 145 -28.70 15.71 -14.35
C GLY A 145 -29.87 16.68 -14.16
N ALA A 146 -30.21 17.03 -12.92
CA ALA A 146 -31.25 18.01 -12.63
C ALA A 146 -30.86 19.43 -13.06
N LEU A 147 -29.60 19.83 -12.89
CA LEU A 147 -29.09 21.13 -13.36
C LEU A 147 -29.08 21.19 -14.89
N LYS A 148 -28.59 20.13 -15.55
CA LYS A 148 -28.56 20.04 -17.01
C LYS A 148 -29.95 20.17 -17.62
N LYS A 149 -30.96 19.53 -17.02
CA LYS A 149 -32.35 19.69 -17.46
C LYS A 149 -32.87 21.13 -17.31
N LYS A 150 -32.44 21.86 -16.27
CA LYS A 150 -32.81 23.28 -16.10
C LYS A 150 -32.09 24.17 -17.12
N GLU A 151 -30.83 23.89 -17.41
CA GLU A 151 -30.04 24.56 -18.45
C GLU A 151 -30.71 24.38 -19.82
N GLU A 152 -31.14 23.16 -20.16
CA GLU A 152 -31.91 22.85 -21.39
C GLU A 152 -33.24 23.60 -21.45
N GLN A 153 -33.81 23.98 -20.30
CA GLN A 153 -35.02 24.80 -20.18
C GLN A 153 -34.72 26.32 -20.19
N GLY A 154 -33.47 26.71 -20.43
CA GLY A 154 -33.03 28.11 -20.53
C GLY A 154 -32.68 28.76 -19.20
N ALA A 155 -32.58 28.00 -18.10
CA ALA A 155 -32.13 28.56 -16.83
C ALA A 155 -30.61 28.77 -16.82
N ASP A 156 -30.17 29.93 -16.31
CA ASP A 156 -28.75 30.16 -16.05
C ASP A 156 -28.31 29.41 -14.78
N VAL A 157 -27.60 28.31 -14.98
CA VAL A 157 -27.09 27.43 -13.91
C VAL A 157 -25.62 27.07 -14.11
N SER A 158 -24.91 27.76 -15.01
CA SER A 158 -23.52 27.48 -15.38
C SER A 158 -22.59 27.47 -14.16
N ASP A 159 -22.73 28.48 -13.30
CA ASP A 159 -21.97 28.63 -12.04
C ASP A 159 -22.17 27.47 -11.05
N ARG A 160 -23.29 26.74 -11.20
CA ARG A 160 -23.64 25.61 -10.33
C ARG A 160 -23.22 24.27 -10.93
N ILE A 161 -23.13 24.16 -12.25
CA ILE A 161 -22.77 22.91 -12.93
C ILE A 161 -21.29 22.57 -12.71
N VAL A 162 -20.38 23.54 -12.90
CA VAL A 162 -18.94 23.29 -12.84
C VAL A 162 -18.49 22.73 -11.47
N PRO A 163 -18.91 23.28 -10.32
CA PRO A 163 -18.57 22.70 -9.01
C PRO A 163 -19.06 21.26 -8.84
N ILE A 164 -20.27 20.93 -9.31
CA ILE A 164 -20.80 19.56 -9.23
C ILE A 164 -19.99 18.60 -10.10
N LEU A 165 -19.61 19.02 -11.31
CA LEU A 165 -18.74 18.21 -12.18
C LEU A 165 -17.38 17.94 -11.53
N ARG A 166 -16.78 18.93 -10.86
CA ARG A 166 -15.53 18.75 -10.11
C ARG A 166 -15.69 17.74 -8.97
N ASP A 167 -16.79 17.80 -8.22
CA ASP A 167 -17.11 16.82 -7.17
C ASP A 167 -17.26 15.40 -7.75
N ILE A 168 -17.95 15.26 -8.89
CA ILE A 168 -18.11 13.98 -9.57
C ILE A 168 -16.74 13.41 -9.99
N ILE A 169 -15.89 14.24 -10.60
CA ILE A 169 -14.53 13.85 -11.02
C ILE A 169 -13.68 13.43 -9.83
N LYS A 170 -13.77 14.14 -8.70
CA LYS A 170 -13.10 13.77 -7.46
C LYS A 170 -13.54 12.38 -6.99
N ASN A 171 -14.85 12.13 -6.92
CA ASN A 171 -15.38 10.82 -6.53
C ASN A 171 -14.94 9.71 -7.49
N LEU A 172 -14.93 9.97 -8.80
CA LEU A 172 -14.43 9.00 -9.80
C LEU A 172 -12.94 8.67 -9.59
N LYS A 173 -12.10 9.67 -9.28
CA LYS A 173 -10.67 9.46 -8.95
C LYS A 173 -10.52 8.59 -7.69
N GLU A 174 -11.33 8.82 -6.66
CA GLU A 174 -11.30 8.02 -5.43
C GLU A 174 -11.77 6.58 -5.67
N ILE A 175 -12.82 6.37 -6.47
CA ILE A 175 -13.33 5.04 -6.86
C ILE A 175 -12.30 4.28 -7.70
N GLU A 176 -11.67 4.95 -8.66
CA GLU A 176 -10.60 4.37 -9.49
C GLU A 176 -9.45 3.85 -8.61
N GLY A 177 -8.89 4.73 -7.75
CA GLY A 177 -7.78 4.35 -6.88
C GLY A 177 -8.15 3.20 -5.93
N PHE A 178 -9.42 3.12 -5.52
CA PHE A 178 -9.90 2.02 -4.71
C PHE A 178 -9.94 0.69 -5.48
N TYR A 179 -10.42 0.69 -6.73
CA TYR A 179 -10.43 -0.51 -7.57
C TYR A 179 -9.02 -1.03 -7.86
N GLU A 180 -8.07 -0.14 -8.12
CA GLU A 180 -6.67 -0.50 -8.32
C GLU A 180 -6.06 -1.22 -7.10
N GLN A 181 -6.51 -0.87 -5.89
CA GLN A 181 -5.95 -1.37 -4.64
C GLN A 181 -6.58 -2.70 -4.16
N ILE A 182 -7.89 -2.92 -4.35
CA ILE A 182 -8.53 -4.15 -3.88
C ILE A 182 -8.16 -5.36 -4.73
N SER A 183 -8.11 -5.19 -6.04
CA SER A 183 -7.91 -6.31 -6.98
C SER A 183 -6.92 -5.94 -8.09
N PRO A 184 -5.64 -5.73 -7.75
CA PRO A 184 -4.61 -5.43 -8.74
C PRO A 184 -4.51 -6.57 -9.76
N GLY A 185 -4.75 -6.26 -11.03
CA GLY A 185 -4.65 -7.22 -12.14
C GLY A 185 -5.90 -8.08 -12.38
N ASP A 186 -7.00 -7.85 -11.68
CA ASP A 186 -8.27 -8.53 -11.97
C ASP A 186 -8.89 -7.97 -13.26
N ALA A 187 -9.10 -8.84 -14.25
CA ALA A 187 -9.56 -8.44 -15.57
C ALA A 187 -10.96 -7.81 -15.58
N GLU A 188 -11.83 -8.17 -14.64
CA GLU A 188 -13.16 -7.55 -14.51
C GLU A 188 -13.04 -6.15 -13.89
N MET A 189 -12.19 -6.00 -12.89
CA MET A 189 -11.94 -4.70 -12.25
C MET A 189 -11.21 -3.73 -13.17
N LEU A 190 -10.28 -4.21 -14.01
CA LEU A 190 -9.64 -3.37 -15.04
C LEU A 190 -10.67 -2.77 -16.00
N LYS A 191 -11.67 -3.54 -16.44
CA LYS A 191 -12.78 -3.00 -17.25
C LYS A 191 -13.59 -1.94 -16.52
N LYS A 192 -13.77 -2.06 -15.21
CA LYS A 192 -14.47 -1.05 -14.39
C LYS A 192 -13.62 0.22 -14.26
N ILE A 193 -12.31 0.09 -14.05
CA ILE A 193 -11.36 1.20 -14.02
C ILE A 193 -11.38 1.97 -15.35
N ASP A 194 -11.32 1.27 -16.48
CA ASP A 194 -11.35 1.91 -17.81
C ASP A 194 -12.64 2.70 -18.02
N ARG A 195 -13.80 2.14 -17.65
CA ARG A 195 -15.08 2.87 -17.71
C ARG A 195 -15.10 4.13 -16.84
N VAL A 196 -14.51 4.06 -15.64
CA VAL A 196 -14.38 5.21 -14.74
C VAL A 196 -13.51 6.29 -15.36
N ARG A 197 -12.35 5.91 -15.92
CA ARG A 197 -11.43 6.82 -16.63
C ARG A 197 -12.08 7.49 -17.83
N ASP A 198 -12.77 6.72 -18.66
CA ASP A 198 -13.48 7.24 -19.84
C ASP A 198 -14.56 8.26 -19.45
N THR A 199 -15.33 7.93 -18.40
CA THR A 199 -16.38 8.83 -17.89
C THR A 199 -15.76 10.11 -17.36
N ARG A 200 -14.71 10.01 -16.54
CA ARG A 200 -13.98 11.16 -16.01
C ARG A 200 -13.45 12.06 -17.12
N GLY A 201 -12.79 11.48 -18.14
CA GLY A 201 -12.23 12.24 -19.26
C GLY A 201 -13.27 13.00 -20.07
N LYS A 202 -14.50 12.48 -20.18
CA LYS A 202 -15.62 13.22 -20.80
C LYS A 202 -16.04 14.44 -19.95
N LEU A 203 -16.14 14.27 -18.64
CA LEU A 203 -16.52 15.37 -17.73
C LEU A 203 -15.43 16.43 -17.62
N GLU A 204 -14.15 16.05 -17.61
CA GLU A 204 -13.01 16.98 -17.61
C GLU A 204 -13.02 17.86 -18.88
N LYS A 205 -13.34 17.27 -20.04
CA LYS A 205 -13.53 18.03 -21.29
C LYS A 205 -14.72 18.99 -21.20
N GLU A 206 -15.85 18.56 -20.64
CA GLU A 206 -17.03 19.42 -20.47
C GLU A 206 -16.73 20.63 -19.57
N ILE A 207 -16.03 20.44 -18.46
CA ILE A 207 -15.57 21.54 -17.61
C ILE A 207 -14.71 22.50 -18.43
N SER A 208 -13.73 21.98 -19.18
CA SER A 208 -12.80 22.79 -19.97
C SER A 208 -13.55 23.65 -21.00
N VAL A 209 -14.60 23.13 -21.63
CA VAL A 209 -15.42 23.91 -22.57
C VAL A 209 -16.16 25.03 -21.84
N ARG A 210 -16.84 24.71 -20.74
CA ARG A 210 -17.64 25.67 -19.96
C ARG A 210 -16.80 26.81 -19.39
N GLU A 211 -15.60 26.51 -18.91
CA GLU A 211 -14.67 27.51 -18.37
C GLU A 211 -14.10 28.44 -19.46
N ASN A 212 -13.97 27.96 -20.70
CA ASN A 212 -13.51 28.78 -21.83
C ASN A 212 -14.64 29.60 -22.49
N ASP A 213 -15.90 29.20 -22.32
CA ASP A 213 -17.08 29.90 -22.83
C ASP A 213 -17.63 30.95 -21.83
N THR A 214 -16.98 31.13 -20.67
CA THR A 214 -17.36 32.17 -19.70
C THR A 214 -16.69 33.51 -20.11
N PRO A 215 -17.44 34.58 -20.41
CA PRO A 215 -16.90 35.85 -20.92
C PRO A 215 -16.03 36.62 -19.90
#